data_AF-A0A1D2RS15-F1
#
_entry.id   AF-A0A1D2RS15-F1
#
_cell.length_a   1.000
_cell.length_b   1.000
_cell.length_c   1.000
_cell.angle_alpha   90.00
_cell.angle_beta   90.00
_cell.angle_gamma   90.00
#
_symmetry.space_group_name_H-M   'P 1'
#
loop_
_entity.id
_entity.type
_entity.pdbx_description
1 polymer ?
#
loop_
_entity_poly.entity_id
_entity_poly.type
_entity_poly.pdbx_seq_one_letter_code
_entity_poly.pdbx_strand_id
1 'polypeptide(L)'
;MRRLATPFALALLLALLAGCASTGGTAMPPLRTEASVDLERYMGRWWVIANVPYFAERGKVATADVYALREDGRIANTYVYRKAFDKPEKSMNGVATVVPGTNNAQWRIAFYGGLVKADLLVMEVAPDYSWALIGHPKRKLAWIFAREQTMDEALYQRLRARFADWGYDPETISKVPQLAEQAGQPGFQ
;
A
#
# COMPACT_ATOMS: atom_id res chain seq x y z
N MET A 1 -61.67 33.56 -37.18
CA MET A 1 -60.27 33.73 -36.73
C MET A 1 -60.27 33.43 -35.23
N ARG A 2 -59.76 32.31 -34.73
CA ARG A 2 -58.36 31.94 -34.53
C ARG A 2 -58.31 30.43 -34.25
N ARG A 3 -57.45 29.69 -34.97
CA ARG A 3 -57.23 28.26 -34.72
C ARG A 3 -56.21 28.09 -33.59
N LEU A 4 -56.54 27.29 -32.58
CA LEU A 4 -55.60 26.77 -31.59
C LEU A 4 -54.59 25.87 -32.31
N ALA A 5 -53.30 26.08 -32.06
CA ALA A 5 -52.20 25.19 -32.44
C ALA A 5 -51.32 24.96 -31.20
N THR A 6 -51.55 23.82 -30.54
CA THR A 6 -50.65 22.64 -30.47
C THR A 6 -49.65 22.70 -29.31
N PRO A 7 -49.80 21.89 -28.25
CA PRO A 7 -48.85 21.78 -27.15
C PRO A 7 -47.73 20.82 -27.57
N PHE A 8 -46.85 21.24 -28.49
CA PHE A 8 -45.78 20.38 -29.01
C PHE A 8 -44.44 20.57 -28.29
N ALA A 9 -44.39 21.40 -27.24
CA ALA A 9 -43.14 21.79 -26.59
C ALA A 9 -42.78 20.98 -25.32
N LEU A 10 -43.67 20.14 -24.79
CA LEU A 10 -43.44 19.48 -23.48
C LEU A 10 -43.06 18.00 -23.56
N ALA A 11 -43.11 17.38 -24.74
CA ALA A 11 -42.77 15.96 -24.90
C ALA A 11 -41.28 15.69 -25.15
N LEU A 12 -40.46 16.71 -25.43
CA LEU A 12 -39.05 16.54 -25.77
C LEU A 12 -38.07 16.74 -24.59
N LEU A 13 -38.55 17.19 -23.42
CA LEU A 13 -37.69 17.42 -22.24
C LEU A 13 -37.57 16.22 -21.29
N LEU A 14 -38.32 15.13 -21.51
CA LEU A 14 -38.29 13.94 -20.65
C LEU A 14 -37.40 12.79 -21.18
N ALA A 15 -36.80 12.95 -22.36
CA ALA A 15 -35.97 11.90 -22.98
C ALA A 15 -34.45 12.03 -22.72
N LEU A 16 -34.01 13.02 -21.93
CA LEU A 16 -32.58 13.32 -21.71
C LEU A 16 -32.01 12.87 -20.36
N LEU A 17 -32.75 12.11 -19.55
CA LEU A 17 -32.29 11.65 -18.22
C LEU A 17 -31.90 10.16 -18.16
N ALA A 18 -31.84 9.45 -19.29
CA ALA A 18 -31.44 8.03 -19.34
C ALA A 18 -29.94 7.83 -19.69
N GLY A 19 -29.07 8.72 -19.20
CA GLY A 19 -27.62 8.69 -19.49
C GLY A 19 -26.78 8.25 -18.29
N CYS A 20 -26.34 6.99 -18.32
CA CYS A 20 -25.15 6.45 -17.65
C CYS A 20 -25.10 6.44 -16.11
N ALA A 21 -26.01 5.69 -15.47
CA ALA A 21 -25.68 5.04 -14.20
C ALA A 21 -24.92 3.72 -14.46
N SER A 22 -23.71 3.82 -15.04
CA SER A 22 -22.79 2.68 -15.13
C SER A 22 -21.78 2.75 -13.99
N THR A 23 -22.24 2.61 -12.75
CA THR A 23 -21.37 2.15 -11.65
C THR A 23 -21.23 0.63 -11.74
N GLY A 24 -20.84 0.15 -12.93
CA GLY A 24 -20.53 -1.24 -13.22
C GLY A 24 -19.07 -1.52 -12.93
N GLY A 25 -18.60 -1.17 -11.73
CA GLY A 25 -17.36 -1.72 -11.21
C GLY A 25 -17.70 -3.07 -10.61
N THR A 26 -17.51 -4.17 -11.34
CA THR A 26 -17.50 -5.50 -10.71
C THR A 26 -16.52 -5.44 -9.55
N ALA A 27 -17.03 -5.53 -8.32
CA ALA A 27 -16.20 -5.51 -7.13
C ALA A 27 -15.15 -6.62 -7.29
N MET A 28 -13.86 -6.24 -7.31
CA MET A 28 -12.79 -7.21 -7.43
C MET A 28 -12.92 -8.26 -6.32
N PRO A 29 -12.62 -9.53 -6.60
CA PRO A 29 -12.65 -10.56 -5.57
C PRO A 29 -11.74 -10.16 -4.39
N PRO A 30 -12.05 -10.63 -3.17
CA PRO A 30 -11.20 -10.44 -2.01
C PRO A 30 -9.75 -10.80 -2.36
N LEU A 31 -8.82 -9.90 -2.03
CA LEU A 31 -7.41 -10.15 -2.30
C LEU A 31 -6.93 -11.30 -1.42
N ARG A 32 -6.32 -12.30 -2.04
CA ARG A 32 -5.63 -13.39 -1.35
C ARG A 32 -4.16 -13.35 -1.77
N THR A 33 -3.29 -13.69 -0.84
CA THR A 33 -1.87 -13.92 -1.10
C THR A 33 -1.61 -15.42 -1.04
N GLU A 34 -0.72 -15.89 -1.90
CA GLU A 34 -0.22 -17.27 -1.89
C GLU A 34 1.15 -17.37 -1.19
N ALA A 35 1.69 -16.25 -0.70
CA ALA A 35 2.96 -16.24 0.00
C ALA A 35 2.90 -17.12 1.27
N SER A 36 4.04 -17.71 1.60
CA SER A 36 4.28 -18.39 2.86
C SER A 36 5.46 -17.70 3.55
N VAL A 37 5.26 -17.30 4.80
CA VAL A 37 6.25 -16.52 5.55
C VAL A 37 6.78 -17.31 6.73
N ASP A 38 8.05 -17.68 6.68
CA ASP A 38 8.85 -17.98 7.88
C ASP A 38 9.01 -16.70 8.70
N LEU A 39 8.36 -16.64 9.86
CA LEU A 39 8.35 -15.46 10.71
C LEU A 39 9.74 -15.13 11.26
N GLU A 40 10.52 -16.13 11.66
CA GLU A 40 11.84 -15.90 12.26
C GLU A 40 12.78 -15.23 11.24
N ARG A 41 12.78 -15.73 10.00
CA ARG A 41 13.54 -15.14 8.90
C ARG A 41 13.01 -13.77 8.47
N TYR A 42 11.73 -13.48 8.69
CA TYR A 42 11.11 -12.21 8.34
C TYR A 42 11.41 -11.09 9.35
N MET A 43 11.80 -11.43 10.59
CA MET A 43 12.11 -10.43 11.61
C MET A 43 13.31 -9.54 11.24
N GLY A 44 13.51 -8.49 12.02
CA GLY A 44 14.54 -7.48 11.80
C GLY A 44 14.02 -6.30 10.97
N ARG A 45 14.97 -5.52 10.46
CA ARG A 45 14.68 -4.28 9.72
C ARG A 45 14.37 -4.56 8.25
N TRP A 46 13.41 -3.81 7.74
CA TRP A 46 13.06 -3.67 6.33
C TRP A 46 13.03 -2.19 5.99
N TRP A 47 13.87 -1.76 5.06
CA TRP A 47 13.80 -0.41 4.49
C TRP A 47 12.64 -0.34 3.51
N VAL A 48 11.85 0.73 3.62
CA VAL A 48 10.73 0.97 2.70
C VAL A 48 11.28 1.64 1.45
N ILE A 49 11.65 0.86 0.45
CA ILE A 49 12.25 1.35 -0.80
C ILE A 49 11.24 2.16 -1.61
N ALA A 50 9.99 1.73 -1.62
CA ALA A 50 8.91 2.45 -2.28
C ALA A 50 7.57 2.15 -1.60
N ASN A 51 6.61 3.06 -1.76
CA ASN A 51 5.23 2.84 -1.33
C ASN A 51 4.26 3.62 -2.22
N VAL A 52 2.97 3.39 -2.02
CA VAL A 52 1.94 4.35 -2.45
C VAL A 52 1.93 5.50 -1.42
N PRO A 53 2.32 6.73 -1.80
CA PRO A 53 2.47 7.82 -0.85
C PRO A 53 1.09 8.29 -0.35
N TYR A 54 0.83 8.12 0.95
CA TYR A 54 -0.42 8.53 1.60
C TYR A 54 -0.17 9.48 2.77
N PHE A 55 -1.24 10.05 3.32
CA PHE A 55 -1.16 11.19 4.26
C PHE A 55 -0.22 10.97 5.46
N ALA A 56 -0.06 9.73 5.93
CA ALA A 56 0.77 9.45 7.09
C ALA A 56 2.24 9.22 6.74
N GLU A 57 2.58 8.82 5.51
CA GLU A 57 3.95 8.46 5.12
C GLU A 57 4.59 9.40 4.10
N ARG A 58 3.79 10.10 3.29
CA ARG A 58 4.27 10.98 2.22
C ARG A 58 5.26 12.03 2.75
N GLY A 59 6.38 12.18 2.05
CA GLY A 59 7.43 13.15 2.37
C GLY A 59 8.34 12.76 3.54
N LYS A 60 8.16 11.56 4.11
CA LYS A 60 9.14 11.00 5.05
C LYS A 60 10.31 10.40 4.28
N VAL A 61 11.47 10.37 4.93
CA VAL A 61 12.71 9.81 4.37
C VAL A 61 13.35 8.84 5.36
N ALA A 62 14.28 8.02 4.88
CA ALA A 62 14.99 6.99 5.64
C ALA A 62 14.02 6.09 6.43
N THR A 63 12.93 5.69 5.77
CA THR A 63 11.83 4.96 6.39
C THR A 63 12.11 3.46 6.46
N ALA A 64 11.75 2.84 7.58
CA ALA A 64 11.89 1.40 7.78
C ALA A 64 10.81 0.86 8.72
N ASP A 65 10.40 -0.39 8.52
CA ASP A 65 9.68 -1.17 9.53
C ASP A 65 10.66 -2.15 10.19
N VAL A 66 10.65 -2.21 11.52
CA VAL A 66 11.46 -3.15 12.29
C VAL A 66 10.53 -4.11 13.03
N TYR A 67 10.65 -5.39 12.70
CA TYR A 67 9.82 -6.45 13.27
C TYR A 67 10.60 -7.28 14.29
N ALA A 68 9.96 -7.58 15.43
CA ALA A 68 10.48 -8.51 16.41
C ALA A 68 9.39 -9.45 16.90
N LEU A 69 9.67 -10.75 16.88
CA LEU A 69 8.76 -11.76 17.40
C LEU A 69 8.74 -11.68 18.94
N ARG A 70 7.55 -11.76 19.52
CA ARG A 70 7.33 -11.69 20.96
C ARG A 70 7.08 -13.10 21.51
N GLU A 71 7.31 -13.27 22.81
CA GLU A 71 7.03 -14.53 23.52
C GLU A 71 5.55 -14.94 23.44
N ASP A 72 4.63 -13.97 23.32
CA ASP A 72 3.19 -14.19 23.17
C ASP A 72 2.76 -14.54 21.73
N GLY A 73 3.72 -14.75 20.82
CA GLY A 73 3.47 -15.10 19.42
C GLY A 73 3.02 -13.92 18.54
N ARG A 74 2.87 -12.71 19.09
CA ARG A 74 2.64 -11.49 18.32
C ARG A 74 3.96 -10.90 17.82
N ILE A 75 3.87 -9.90 16.97
CA ILE A 75 5.02 -9.25 16.37
C ILE A 75 5.01 -7.78 16.79
N ALA A 76 6.08 -7.31 17.46
CA ALA A 76 6.30 -5.88 17.64
C ALA A 76 6.65 -5.27 16.28
N ASN A 77 5.96 -4.20 15.88
CA ASN A 77 6.30 -3.41 14.70
C ASN A 77 6.73 -2.00 15.14
N THR A 78 7.96 -1.61 14.84
CA THR A 78 8.44 -0.24 14.99
C THR A 78 8.68 0.37 13.62
N TYR A 79 7.79 1.26 13.20
CA TYR A 79 7.98 2.09 12.02
C TYR A 79 8.88 3.28 12.36
N VAL A 80 10.00 3.43 11.64
CA VAL A 80 11.03 4.45 11.83
C VAL A 80 11.04 5.39 10.64
N TYR A 81 11.24 6.69 10.86
CA TYR A 81 11.31 7.69 9.79
C TYR A 81 11.99 8.98 10.22
N ARG A 82 12.39 9.80 9.25
CA ARG A 82 12.70 11.23 9.44
C ARG A 82 11.74 12.10 8.63
N LYS A 83 11.52 13.33 9.09
CA LYS A 83 10.76 14.35 8.32
C LYS A 83 11.57 14.94 7.16
N ALA A 84 12.89 14.95 7.29
CA ALA A 84 13.89 15.25 6.28
C ALA A 84 15.25 14.75 6.84
N PHE A 85 16.28 14.61 6.01
CA PHE A 85 17.57 14.04 6.44
C PHE A 85 18.28 14.85 7.53
N ASP A 86 18.02 16.16 7.61
CA ASP A 86 18.55 17.06 8.65
C ASP A 86 17.70 17.08 9.94
N LYS A 87 16.60 16.31 10.00
CA LYS A 87 15.70 16.25 11.16
C LYS A 87 15.94 14.98 11.98
N PRO A 88 15.66 15.01 13.30
CA PRO A 88 15.79 13.83 14.14
C PRO A 88 14.88 12.70 13.66
N GLU A 89 15.35 11.47 13.89
CA GLU A 89 14.57 10.26 13.69
C GLU A 89 13.39 10.21 14.65
N LYS A 90 12.29 9.63 14.17
CA LYS A 90 11.06 9.40 14.91
C LYS A 90 10.63 7.96 14.70
N SER A 91 9.85 7.45 15.64
CA SER A 91 9.25 6.12 15.52
C SER A 91 7.77 6.10 15.89
N MET A 92 7.09 5.07 15.43
CA MET A 92 5.73 4.71 15.81
C MET A 92 5.67 3.21 16.07
N ASN A 93 5.22 2.84 17.27
CA ASN A 93 5.16 1.44 17.70
C ASN A 93 3.74 0.88 17.53
N GLY A 94 3.67 -0.31 16.97
CA GLY A 94 2.46 -1.11 16.86
C GLY A 94 2.72 -2.56 17.26
N VAL A 95 1.63 -3.31 17.36
CA VAL A 95 1.67 -4.76 17.57
C VAL A 95 0.86 -5.42 16.47
N ALA A 96 1.50 -6.35 15.75
CA ALA A 96 0.90 -7.13 14.70
C ALA A 96 0.57 -8.54 15.20
N THR A 97 -0.57 -9.06 14.74
CA THR A 97 -1.00 -10.44 14.96
C THR A 97 -1.25 -11.09 13.61
N VAL A 98 -0.71 -12.28 13.41
CA VAL A 98 -0.96 -13.10 12.21
C VAL A 98 -2.42 -13.56 12.19
N VAL A 99 -3.05 -13.48 11.02
CA VAL A 99 -4.37 -14.06 10.78
C VAL A 99 -4.22 -15.58 10.58
N PRO A 100 -4.88 -16.43 11.38
CA PRO A 100 -4.76 -17.88 11.25
C PRO A 100 -5.13 -18.39 9.85
N GLY A 101 -4.45 -19.46 9.39
CA GLY A 101 -4.72 -20.10 8.10
C GLY A 101 -4.22 -19.32 6.87
N THR A 102 -3.37 -18.30 7.07
CA THR A 102 -2.84 -17.45 5.97
C THR A 102 -1.36 -17.70 5.67
N ASN A 103 -0.80 -18.83 6.12
CA ASN A 103 0.64 -19.14 6.01
C ASN A 103 1.54 -17.99 6.48
N ASN A 104 1.12 -17.32 7.58
CA ASN A 104 1.77 -16.15 8.14
C ASN A 104 1.85 -14.91 7.22
N ALA A 105 1.12 -14.87 6.11
CA ALA A 105 1.22 -13.79 5.14
C ALA A 105 0.22 -12.64 5.36
N GLN A 106 -0.79 -12.79 6.22
CA GLN A 106 -1.74 -11.71 6.54
C GLN A 106 -1.66 -11.30 8.00
N TRP A 107 -1.41 -10.03 8.28
CA TRP A 107 -1.27 -9.48 9.63
C TRP A 107 -2.29 -8.38 9.89
N ARG A 108 -2.77 -8.30 11.13
CA ARG A 108 -3.52 -7.16 11.66
C ARG A 108 -2.63 -6.39 12.63
N ILE A 109 -2.40 -5.12 12.35
CA ILE A 109 -1.51 -4.24 13.12
C ILE A 109 -2.37 -3.27 13.92
N ALA A 110 -2.05 -3.12 15.20
CA ALA A 110 -2.66 -2.17 16.11
C ALA A 110 -1.62 -1.14 16.58
N PHE A 111 -1.92 0.15 16.37
CA PHE A 111 -1.12 1.28 16.88
C PHE A 111 -1.88 1.97 18.02
N TYR A 112 -1.15 2.68 18.88
CA TYR A 112 -1.72 3.48 19.99
C TYR A 112 -2.70 2.70 20.87
N GLY A 113 -2.34 1.47 21.28
CA GLY A 113 -3.21 0.64 22.12
C GLY A 113 -4.46 0.12 21.42
N GLY A 114 -4.53 0.16 20.08
CA GLY A 114 -5.65 -0.37 19.29
C GLY A 114 -6.62 0.67 18.74
N LEU A 115 -6.36 1.96 18.97
CA LEU A 115 -7.15 3.06 18.39
C LEU A 115 -7.05 3.13 16.87
N VAL A 116 -5.88 2.78 16.33
CA VAL A 116 -5.64 2.73 14.89
C VAL A 116 -5.28 1.31 14.50
N LYS A 117 -5.97 0.77 13.50
CA LYS A 117 -5.75 -0.58 12.97
C LYS A 117 -5.38 -0.51 11.49
N ALA A 118 -4.49 -1.38 11.08
CA ALA A 118 -4.10 -1.57 9.69
C ALA A 118 -4.06 -3.05 9.35
N ASP A 119 -4.40 -3.39 8.11
CA ASP A 119 -4.22 -4.72 7.55
C ASP A 119 -3.00 -4.73 6.63
N LEU A 120 -2.16 -5.76 6.78
CA LEU A 120 -0.96 -5.97 5.98
C LEU A 120 -1.03 -7.35 5.34
N LEU A 121 -0.73 -7.43 4.05
CA LEU A 121 -0.57 -8.67 3.29
C LEU A 121 0.84 -8.73 2.71
N VAL A 122 1.61 -9.74 3.07
CA VAL A 122 2.85 -10.10 2.34
C VAL A 122 2.40 -10.79 1.06
N MET A 123 2.59 -10.14 -0.08
CA MET A 123 2.18 -10.63 -1.39
C MET A 123 3.22 -11.58 -1.97
N GLU A 124 4.50 -11.26 -1.74
CA GLU A 124 5.65 -12.03 -2.18
C GLU A 124 6.84 -11.70 -1.29
N VAL A 125 7.71 -12.68 -1.05
CA VAL A 125 9.00 -12.49 -0.38
C VAL A 125 10.06 -13.27 -1.14
N ALA A 126 11.25 -12.68 -1.29
CA ALA A 126 12.36 -13.36 -1.93
C ALA A 126 12.72 -14.65 -1.16
N PRO A 127 13.15 -15.73 -1.83
CA PRO A 127 13.58 -16.96 -1.14
C PRO A 127 14.68 -16.75 -0.10
N ASP A 128 15.54 -15.76 -0.33
CA ASP A 128 16.63 -15.34 0.56
C ASP A 128 16.24 -14.22 1.54
N TYR A 129 15.00 -13.73 1.48
CA TYR A 129 14.45 -12.64 2.30
C TYR A 129 15.17 -11.30 2.10
N SER A 130 15.78 -11.08 0.93
CA SER A 130 16.43 -9.81 0.57
C SER A 130 15.43 -8.68 0.27
N TRP A 131 14.24 -9.01 -0.24
CA TRP A 131 13.14 -8.09 -0.51
C TRP A 131 11.77 -8.73 -0.22
N ALA A 132 10.75 -7.89 -0.04
CA ALA A 132 9.36 -8.30 0.11
C ALA A 132 8.42 -7.30 -0.56
N LEU A 133 7.29 -7.79 -1.07
CA LEU A 133 6.19 -7.01 -1.63
C LEU A 133 4.99 -7.09 -0.69
N ILE A 134 4.49 -5.93 -0.30
CA ILE A 134 3.48 -5.81 0.74
C ILE A 134 2.32 -5.01 0.17
N GLY A 135 1.10 -5.45 0.48
CA GLY A 135 -0.13 -4.83 0.03
C GLY A 135 -1.12 -4.63 1.17
N HIS A 136 -2.02 -3.67 0.98
CA HIS A 136 -3.23 -3.54 1.79
C HIS A 136 -4.40 -4.24 1.06
N PRO A 137 -5.29 -5.00 1.74
CA PRO A 137 -6.36 -5.79 1.11
C PRO A 137 -7.28 -5.02 0.16
N LYS A 138 -7.47 -3.71 0.40
CA LYS A 138 -8.27 -2.81 -0.45
C LYS A 138 -7.56 -2.35 -1.74
N ARG A 139 -6.33 -2.78 -1.99
CA ARG A 139 -5.53 -2.41 -3.18
C ARG A 139 -5.25 -0.91 -3.34
N LYS A 140 -5.21 -0.18 -2.22
CA LYS A 140 -4.96 1.27 -2.18
C LYS A 140 -3.59 1.67 -1.65
N LEU A 141 -2.91 0.74 -0.98
CA LEU A 141 -1.58 0.95 -0.43
C LEU A 141 -0.75 -0.29 -0.72
N ALA A 142 0.49 -0.06 -1.14
CA ALA A 142 1.48 -1.08 -1.42
C ALA A 142 2.85 -0.56 -0.98
N TRP A 143 3.75 -1.48 -0.66
CA TRP A 143 5.12 -1.19 -0.25
C TRP A 143 6.09 -2.20 -0.86
N ILE A 144 7.26 -1.72 -1.26
CA ILE A 144 8.42 -2.53 -1.62
C ILE A 144 9.42 -2.40 -0.49
N PHE A 145 9.73 -3.52 0.16
CA PHE A 145 10.70 -3.59 1.24
C PHE A 145 12.00 -4.23 0.76
N ALA A 146 13.12 -3.82 1.36
CA ALA A 146 14.42 -4.47 1.19
C ALA A 146 15.19 -4.52 2.51
N ARG A 147 16.14 -5.46 2.61
CA ARG A 147 17.09 -5.52 3.74
C ARG A 147 18.16 -4.44 3.66
N GLU A 148 18.50 -4.02 2.45
CA GLU A 148 19.41 -2.92 2.17
C GLU A 148 18.68 -1.60 1.93
N GLN A 149 19.36 -0.47 2.16
CA GLN A 149 18.79 0.87 1.96
C GLN A 149 18.56 1.24 0.50
N THR A 150 19.21 0.54 -0.43
CA THR A 150 19.12 0.82 -1.86
C THR A 150 18.78 -0.46 -2.61
N MET A 151 18.21 -0.29 -3.79
CA MET A 151 17.80 -1.38 -4.66
C MET A 151 18.21 -1.02 -6.09
N ASP A 152 18.72 -2.00 -6.82
CA ASP A 152 18.98 -1.88 -8.26
C ASP A 152 17.71 -1.44 -8.99
N GLU A 153 17.83 -0.50 -9.93
CA GLU A 153 16.67 0.09 -10.62
C GLU A 153 15.92 -0.96 -11.45
N ALA A 154 16.62 -1.91 -12.09
CA ALA A 154 15.96 -2.95 -12.87
C ALA A 154 15.19 -3.92 -11.95
N LEU A 155 15.74 -4.26 -10.78
CA LEU A 155 15.00 -5.02 -9.76
C LEU A 155 13.78 -4.24 -9.28
N TYR A 156 13.93 -2.96 -8.92
CA TYR A 156 12.82 -2.12 -8.48
C TYR A 156 11.67 -2.08 -9.51
N GLN A 157 11.97 -1.83 -10.79
CA GLN A 157 10.94 -1.77 -11.83
C GLN A 157 10.23 -3.12 -12.04
N ARG A 158 10.97 -4.24 -11.99
CA ARG A 158 10.37 -5.58 -12.04
C ARG A 158 9.41 -5.80 -10.87
N LEU A 159 9.85 -5.51 -9.65
CA LEU A 159 9.05 -5.68 -8.43
C LEU A 159 7.83 -4.75 -8.40
N ARG A 160 7.98 -3.51 -8.87
CA ARG A 160 6.88 -2.54 -9.01
C ARG A 160 5.81 -3.06 -9.97
N ALA A 161 6.20 -3.63 -11.11
CA ALA A 161 5.26 -4.15 -12.11
C ALA A 161 4.43 -5.34 -11.59
N ARG A 162 5.00 -6.19 -10.72
CA ARG A 162 4.32 -7.37 -10.12
C ARG A 162 3.01 -7.00 -9.42
N PHE A 163 2.90 -5.79 -8.88
CA PHE A 163 1.69 -5.32 -8.21
C PHE A 163 0.43 -5.34 -9.10
N ALA A 164 0.59 -5.25 -10.42
CA ALA A 164 -0.52 -5.35 -11.36
C ALA A 164 -1.21 -6.73 -11.31
N ASP A 165 -0.46 -7.81 -11.04
CA ASP A 165 -0.99 -9.18 -10.94
C ASP A 165 -2.03 -9.32 -9.81
N TRP A 166 -1.92 -8.46 -8.79
CA TRP A 166 -2.85 -8.41 -7.66
C TRP A 166 -3.88 -7.27 -7.77
N GLY A 167 -3.90 -6.52 -8.87
CA GLY A 167 -4.86 -5.45 -9.13
C GLY A 167 -4.56 -4.12 -8.42
N TYR A 168 -3.32 -3.90 -8.04
CA TYR A 168 -2.84 -2.56 -7.68
C TYR A 168 -2.45 -1.81 -8.95
N ASP A 169 -2.36 -0.49 -8.87
CA ASP A 169 -1.80 0.34 -9.94
C ASP A 169 -0.30 0.61 -9.66
N PRO A 170 0.63 -0.01 -10.41
CA PRO A 170 2.07 0.21 -10.23
C PRO A 170 2.46 1.68 -10.35
N GLU A 171 1.73 2.48 -11.14
CA GLU A 171 2.07 3.89 -11.37
C GLU A 171 1.90 4.75 -10.12
N THR A 172 1.09 4.29 -9.16
CA THR A 172 0.92 4.97 -7.88
C THR A 172 2.05 4.71 -6.88
N ILE A 173 2.96 3.77 -7.16
CA ILE A 173 4.07 3.40 -6.27
C ILE A 173 5.29 4.25 -6.61
N SER A 174 5.81 4.99 -5.63
CA SER A 174 6.93 5.92 -5.77
C SER A 174 8.04 5.60 -4.76
N LYS A 175 9.31 5.81 -5.16
CA LYS A 175 10.47 5.52 -4.30
C LYS A 175 10.49 6.46 -3.09
N VAL A 176 10.86 5.95 -1.93
CA VAL A 176 11.13 6.76 -0.75
C VAL A 176 12.63 7.08 -0.71
N PRO A 177 13.04 8.34 -0.51
CA PRO A 177 14.46 8.64 -0.30
C PRO A 177 15.01 7.96 0.94
N GLN A 178 16.03 7.12 0.76
CA GLN A 178 16.77 6.43 1.83
C GLN A 178 18.13 7.09 2.11
N LEU A 179 18.69 7.79 1.12
CA LEU A 179 19.91 8.60 1.20
C LEU A 179 19.65 10.06 0.81
N ALA A 180 20.43 11.00 1.35
CA ALA A 180 20.21 12.44 1.15
C ALA A 180 20.24 12.88 -0.32
N GLU A 181 21.15 12.30 -1.12
CA GLU A 181 21.29 12.55 -2.55
C GLU A 181 20.08 12.13 -3.41
N GLN A 182 19.22 11.25 -2.88
CA GLN A 182 18.01 10.80 -3.56
C GLN A 182 16.84 11.80 -3.42
N ALA A 183 16.89 12.68 -2.42
CA ALA A 183 15.83 13.64 -2.18
C ALA A 183 15.72 14.63 -3.36
N GLY A 184 14.52 14.77 -3.92
CA GLY A 184 14.26 15.63 -5.07
C GLY A 184 14.63 15.04 -6.43
N GLN A 185 15.15 13.81 -6.48
CA GLN A 185 15.43 13.13 -7.75
C GLN A 185 14.15 12.57 -8.40
N PRO A 186 14.07 12.48 -9.74
CA PRO A 186 12.91 11.89 -10.42
C PRO A 186 12.56 10.48 -9.93
N GLY A 187 11.27 10.23 -9.75
CA GLY A 187 10.74 8.94 -9.27
C GLY A 187 10.81 8.73 -7.76
N PHE A 188 11.42 9.65 -7.02
CA PHE A 188 11.32 9.74 -5.57
C PHE A 188 10.22 10.73 -5.15
N GLN A 189 9.63 10.47 -3.99
CA GLN A 189 8.61 11.31 -3.35
C GLN A 189 9.14 12.65 -2.85
#